data_AF-A0A0G0PU38-F1
#
_entry.id   AF-A0A0G0PU38-F1
#
_cell.length_a   1.000
_cell.length_b   1.000
_cell.length_c   1.000
_cell.angle_alpha   90.00
_cell.angle_beta   90.00
_cell.angle_gamma   90.00
#
_symmetry.space_group_name_H-M   'P 1'
#
loop_
_entity.id
_entity.type
_entity.pdbx_description
1 polymer ?
#
loop_
_entity_poly.entity_id
_entity_poly.type
_entity_poly.pdbx_seq_one_letter_code
_entity_poly.pdbx_strand_id
1 'polypeptide(L)'
;MFPIRDVNANVVAFTARVNPEKEATEKMGKYINSPQTMIYDKGKLLFGLDRAKTRIRAEELAIVVEGQMDVITAHQHGFNNVIASSGTALTAEQIGLIARYTKNIALALDSDSAGQKATDAGNRVMKRVEDVSRIVEGEDRYGNIKKFINPSKELSINIKIIEIPSGKDPDECIKKSPEEWKGAVEGAKDIMQYFYDKAFADADLENIENRRKIVADLLPKVAVIGSKDKTEQDFWVRKISQKINVSENALREELGKVRPEAEQPSAVAANNFLKSVAVRSREEMLSEMVLAVALKFPDHLTYLINNLSLDHLIGHGIRGLYNNLVIYYNKSIDNWTQDSQNESGEPGQPQTINYKDFRKWLIDQQIASEALNGDANIVNNQKPKEINQPELLDRLALLADKDFFDYTSEQAKNEIVKIVVLLKKTYLLKQLREVERLIGQTEKQENNEIRLNSLLEDFKLLSDEYKELNKIDQ
;
A
#
# COMPACT_ATOMS: atom_id res chain seq x y z
N MET A 1 9.55 31.99 -8.13
CA MET A 1 8.56 31.03 -7.57
C MET A 1 7.83 30.37 -8.71
N PHE A 2 7.64 29.06 -8.65
CA PHE A 2 6.95 28.26 -9.67
C PHE A 2 5.84 27.45 -8.97
N PRO A 3 4.57 27.62 -9.36
CA PRO A 3 3.48 26.86 -8.78
C PRO A 3 3.53 25.40 -9.21
N ILE A 4 3.33 24.48 -8.26
CA ILE A 4 3.13 23.06 -8.53
C ILE A 4 1.63 22.81 -8.56
N ARG A 5 1.16 22.20 -9.65
CA ARG A 5 -0.26 21.98 -9.91
C ARG A 5 -0.60 20.49 -9.92
N ASP A 6 -1.81 20.17 -9.48
CA ASP A 6 -2.40 18.85 -9.72
C ASP A 6 -2.84 18.69 -11.19
N VAL A 7 -3.33 17.51 -11.56
CA VAL A 7 -3.79 17.23 -12.94
C VAL A 7 -4.96 18.10 -13.40
N ASN A 8 -5.68 18.72 -12.47
CA ASN A 8 -6.81 19.62 -12.71
C ASN A 8 -6.38 21.09 -12.73
N ALA A 9 -5.07 21.36 -12.70
CA ALA A 9 -4.44 22.67 -12.69
C ALA A 9 -4.63 23.48 -11.38
N ASN A 10 -5.11 22.84 -10.30
CA ASN A 10 -5.17 23.46 -8.97
C ASN A 10 -3.76 23.59 -8.40
N VAL A 11 -3.44 24.73 -7.80
CA VAL A 11 -2.13 24.94 -7.15
C VAL A 11 -2.13 24.25 -5.79
N VAL A 12 -1.22 23.30 -5.59
CA VAL A 12 -1.13 22.50 -4.36
C VAL A 12 0.16 22.72 -3.58
N ALA A 13 1.18 23.28 -4.24
CA ALA A 13 2.48 23.57 -3.65
C ALA A 13 3.25 24.57 -4.51
N PHE A 14 4.47 24.92 -4.07
CA PHE A 14 5.39 25.75 -4.82
C PHE A 14 6.80 25.17 -4.79
N THR A 15 7.56 25.49 -5.83
CA THR A 15 9.02 25.44 -5.80
C THR A 15 9.60 26.81 -6.04
N ALA A 16 10.73 27.10 -5.41
CA ALA A 16 11.43 28.37 -5.48
C ALA A 16 12.86 28.09 -5.95
N ARG A 17 13.38 28.96 -6.80
CA ARG A 17 14.81 29.03 -7.10
C ARG A 17 15.37 30.25 -6.40
N VAL A 18 16.52 30.10 -5.74
CA VAL A 18 17.29 31.24 -5.21
C VAL A 18 17.65 32.17 -6.38
N ASN A 19 17.63 33.50 -6.15
CA ASN A 19 18.07 34.45 -7.17
C ASN A 19 19.54 34.11 -7.53
N PRO A 20 19.89 33.87 -8.82
CA PRO A 20 21.26 33.57 -9.23
C PRO A 20 22.31 34.53 -8.66
N GLU A 21 21.98 35.82 -8.50
CA GLU A 21 22.87 36.83 -7.92
C GLU A 21 23.21 36.60 -6.44
N LYS A 22 22.37 35.83 -5.74
CA LYS A 22 22.52 35.50 -4.32
C LYS A 22 22.96 34.06 -4.09
N GLU A 23 23.10 33.25 -5.14
CA GLU A 23 23.40 31.81 -5.07
C GLU A 23 24.72 31.52 -4.34
N ALA A 24 25.74 32.38 -4.51
CA ALA A 24 27.04 32.24 -3.83
C ALA A 24 27.02 32.66 -2.35
N THR A 25 26.03 33.45 -1.93
CA THR A 25 25.94 34.04 -0.58
C THR A 25 24.87 33.41 0.30
N GLU A 26 23.86 32.79 -0.31
CA GLU A 26 22.79 32.09 0.40
C GLU A 26 23.26 30.71 0.86
N LYS A 27 22.88 30.34 2.09
CA LYS A 27 23.19 29.01 2.66
C LYS A 27 22.11 27.98 2.32
N MET A 28 20.99 28.41 1.76
CA MET A 28 19.90 27.51 1.34
C MET A 28 20.21 26.84 0.00
N GLY A 29 19.63 25.67 -0.24
CA GLY A 29 19.79 24.96 -1.51
C GLY A 29 19.28 25.77 -2.71
N LYS A 30 19.85 25.53 -3.90
CA LYS A 30 19.51 26.23 -5.16
C LYS A 30 18.00 26.21 -5.47
N TYR A 31 17.35 25.09 -5.15
CA TYR A 31 15.90 24.92 -5.24
C TYR A 31 15.31 24.55 -3.87
N ILE A 32 14.19 25.16 -3.54
CA ILE A 32 13.42 24.89 -2.32
C ILE A 32 12.01 24.47 -2.75
N ASN A 33 11.61 23.26 -2.36
CA ASN A 33 10.28 22.73 -2.62
C ASN A 33 9.44 22.82 -1.35
N SER A 34 8.13 23.05 -1.48
CA SER A 34 7.19 22.86 -0.37
C SER A 34 7.39 21.48 0.30
N PRO A 35 7.20 21.36 1.63
CA PRO A 35 7.18 20.05 2.30
C PRO A 35 5.94 19.24 1.89
N GLN A 36 5.91 17.95 2.23
CA GLN A 36 4.72 17.12 2.09
C GLN A 36 3.54 17.74 2.85
N THR A 37 2.34 17.77 2.26
CA THR A 37 1.11 18.25 2.91
C THR A 37 -0.06 17.31 2.61
N MET A 38 -1.23 17.55 3.22
CA MET A 38 -2.44 16.80 2.90
C MET A 38 -2.87 16.91 1.43
N ILE A 39 -2.52 18.01 0.76
CA ILE A 39 -2.89 18.28 -0.65
C ILE A 39 -1.70 18.13 -1.62
N TYR A 40 -0.48 17.95 -1.10
CA TYR A 40 0.73 17.84 -1.90
C TYR A 40 1.55 16.62 -1.50
N ASP A 41 1.58 15.64 -2.41
CA ASP A 41 2.39 14.44 -2.31
C ASP A 41 3.40 14.36 -3.46
N LYS A 42 4.69 14.54 -3.16
CA LYS A 42 5.77 14.53 -4.15
C LYS A 42 5.81 13.21 -4.93
N GLY A 43 5.53 12.10 -4.26
CA GLY A 43 5.57 10.77 -4.85
C GLY A 43 4.39 10.47 -5.77
N LYS A 44 3.40 11.36 -5.90
CA LYS A 44 2.18 11.12 -6.70
C LYS A 44 1.94 12.16 -7.79
N LEU A 45 2.74 13.22 -7.84
CA LEU A 45 2.58 14.33 -8.76
C LEU A 45 3.80 14.46 -9.68
N LEU A 46 3.56 14.94 -10.90
CA LEU A 46 4.58 15.25 -11.89
C LEU A 46 4.44 16.70 -12.29
N PHE A 47 5.52 17.46 -12.17
CA PHE A 47 5.50 18.87 -12.53
C PHE A 47 5.27 19.02 -14.04
N GLY A 48 4.37 19.93 -14.42
CA GLY A 48 4.00 20.22 -15.81
C GLY A 48 2.99 19.26 -16.43
N LEU A 49 2.56 18.21 -15.72
CA LEU A 49 1.60 17.23 -16.26
C LEU A 49 0.24 17.85 -16.61
N ASP A 50 -0.22 18.83 -15.83
CA ASP A 50 -1.46 19.58 -16.08
C ASP A 50 -1.48 20.23 -17.48
N ARG A 51 -0.30 20.68 -17.94
CA ARG A 51 -0.09 21.27 -19.26
C ARG A 51 0.26 20.25 -20.34
N ALA A 52 1.04 19.23 -19.98
CA ALA A 52 1.60 18.28 -20.94
C ALA A 52 0.63 17.15 -21.33
N LYS A 53 -0.35 16.81 -20.47
CA LYS A 53 -1.23 15.64 -20.63
C LYS A 53 -1.89 15.49 -22.02
N THR A 54 -2.31 16.60 -22.62
CA THR A 54 -2.93 16.59 -23.96
C THR A 54 -1.91 16.26 -25.03
N ARG A 55 -0.70 16.82 -24.96
CA ARG A 55 0.35 16.57 -25.94
C ARG A 55 0.95 15.18 -25.78
N ILE A 56 1.13 14.72 -24.55
CA ILE A 56 1.57 13.34 -24.24
C ILE A 56 0.64 12.32 -24.90
N ARG A 57 -0.67 12.53 -24.83
CA ARG A 57 -1.64 11.64 -25.48
C ARG A 57 -1.55 11.73 -27.01
N ALA A 58 -1.40 12.94 -27.56
CA ALA A 58 -1.39 13.16 -29.01
C ALA A 58 -0.11 12.64 -29.69
N GLU A 59 1.04 12.74 -29.02
CA GLU A 59 2.33 12.24 -29.52
C GLU A 59 2.61 10.80 -29.05
N GLU A 60 1.73 10.23 -28.23
CA GLU A 60 1.91 8.94 -27.58
C GLU A 60 3.26 8.80 -26.85
N LEU A 61 3.84 9.88 -26.34
CA LEU A 61 5.14 9.89 -25.68
C LEU A 61 5.14 10.86 -24.51
N ALA A 62 5.61 10.40 -23.34
CA ALA A 62 5.92 11.24 -22.20
C ALA A 62 7.43 11.28 -22.00
N ILE A 63 8.01 12.48 -21.97
CA ILE A 63 9.43 12.67 -21.68
C ILE A 63 9.57 13.09 -20.22
N VAL A 64 10.28 12.30 -19.44
CA VAL A 64 10.49 12.53 -18.01
C VAL A 64 11.90 13.07 -17.79
N VAL A 65 11.97 14.26 -17.20
CA VAL A 65 13.21 14.97 -16.80
C VAL A 65 13.29 15.12 -15.28
N GLU A 66 14.45 15.52 -14.76
CA GLU A 66 14.66 15.62 -13.30
C GLU A 66 14.04 16.89 -12.71
N GLY A 67 14.24 18.05 -13.37
CA GLY A 67 13.98 19.37 -12.81
C GLY A 67 12.81 20.11 -13.46
N GLN A 68 12.28 21.09 -12.73
CA GLN A 68 11.19 21.94 -13.24
C GLN A 68 11.68 22.90 -14.33
N MET A 69 12.94 23.32 -14.30
CA MET A 69 13.51 24.19 -15.33
C MET A 69 13.58 23.50 -16.68
N ASP A 70 13.95 22.22 -16.72
CA ASP A 70 13.94 21.40 -17.93
C ASP A 70 12.57 21.41 -18.60
N VAL A 71 11.50 21.21 -17.81
CA VAL A 71 10.11 21.26 -18.30
C VAL A 71 9.74 22.63 -18.83
N ILE A 72 10.08 23.69 -18.08
CA ILE A 72 9.76 25.07 -18.48
C ILE A 72 10.44 25.41 -19.81
N THR A 73 11.74 25.12 -19.92
CA THR A 73 12.51 25.38 -21.13
C THR A 73 12.02 24.54 -22.30
N ALA A 74 11.73 23.26 -22.08
CA ALA A 74 11.13 22.40 -23.09
C ALA A 74 9.82 22.96 -23.64
N HIS A 75 8.89 23.33 -22.76
CA HIS A 75 7.60 23.91 -23.17
C HIS A 75 7.78 25.25 -23.88
N GLN A 76 8.73 26.09 -23.45
CA GLN A 76 9.06 27.34 -24.14
C GLN A 76 9.54 27.14 -25.59
N HIS A 77 10.17 25.99 -25.87
CA HIS A 77 10.66 25.63 -27.21
C HIS A 77 9.70 24.68 -27.95
N GLY A 78 8.48 24.49 -27.45
CA GLY A 78 7.43 23.71 -28.13
C GLY A 78 7.41 22.20 -27.82
N PHE A 79 8.34 21.69 -26.99
CA PHE A 79 8.36 20.31 -26.53
C PHE A 79 7.38 20.13 -25.35
N ASN A 80 6.09 20.15 -25.67
CA ASN A 80 5.00 20.23 -24.69
C ASN A 80 4.62 18.87 -24.06
N ASN A 81 5.32 17.79 -24.37
CA ASN A 81 5.14 16.45 -23.81
C ASN A 81 6.13 16.11 -22.67
N VAL A 82 6.90 17.11 -22.22
CA VAL A 82 7.92 16.97 -21.16
C VAL A 82 7.31 17.23 -19.77
N ILE A 83 7.67 16.40 -18.78
CA ILE A 83 7.24 16.47 -17.38
C ILE A 83 8.38 16.13 -16.42
N ALA A 84 8.32 16.55 -15.16
CA ALA A 84 9.41 16.31 -14.19
C ALA A 84 9.00 15.56 -12.92
N SER A 85 9.88 14.67 -12.45
CA SER A 85 9.78 14.00 -11.14
C SER A 85 10.25 14.88 -9.98
N SER A 86 10.70 16.12 -10.25
CA SER A 86 11.03 17.14 -9.26
C SER A 86 12.14 16.71 -8.28
N GLY A 87 13.22 16.14 -8.82
CA GLY A 87 14.42 15.75 -8.04
C GLY A 87 14.25 14.49 -7.18
N THR A 88 13.22 13.69 -7.44
CA THR A 88 13.05 12.35 -6.85
C THR A 88 13.11 11.29 -7.94
N ALA A 89 13.52 10.08 -7.55
CA ALA A 89 13.45 8.94 -8.46
C ALA A 89 11.97 8.64 -8.79
N LEU A 90 11.65 8.53 -10.10
CA LEU A 90 10.28 8.35 -10.59
C LEU A 90 9.57 7.17 -9.89
N THR A 91 8.46 7.42 -9.20
CA THR A 91 7.74 6.43 -8.37
C THR A 91 6.77 5.56 -9.16
N ALA A 92 6.27 4.48 -8.54
CA ALA A 92 5.24 3.63 -9.12
C ALA A 92 3.93 4.42 -9.36
N GLU A 93 3.51 5.26 -8.41
CA GLU A 93 2.31 6.08 -8.55
C GLU A 93 2.43 7.10 -9.68
N GLN A 94 3.60 7.70 -9.86
CA GLN A 94 3.89 8.61 -10.99
C GLN A 94 3.86 7.87 -12.33
N ILE A 95 4.48 6.68 -12.40
CA ILE A 95 4.43 5.82 -13.59
C ILE A 95 2.98 5.46 -13.94
N GLY A 96 2.20 5.03 -12.94
CA GLY A 96 0.78 4.73 -13.10
C GLY A 96 -0.04 5.93 -13.55
N LEU A 97 0.32 7.13 -13.10
CA LEU A 97 -0.30 8.38 -13.54
C LEU A 97 0.03 8.70 -15.01
N ILE A 98 1.29 8.57 -15.44
CA ILE A 98 1.70 8.73 -16.84
C ILE A 98 0.98 7.73 -17.73
N ALA A 99 0.84 6.48 -17.25
CA ALA A 99 0.24 5.38 -17.99
C ALA A 99 -1.25 5.54 -18.31
N ARG A 100 -1.91 6.55 -17.73
CA ARG A 100 -3.27 7.00 -18.08
C ARG A 100 -3.31 7.81 -19.39
N TYR A 101 -2.16 8.28 -19.87
CA TYR A 101 -2.03 9.15 -21.04
C TYR A 101 -1.23 8.50 -22.18
N THR A 102 -0.20 7.71 -21.88
CA THR A 102 0.60 6.97 -22.87
C THR A 102 1.24 5.73 -22.26
N LYS A 103 1.61 4.74 -23.08
CA LYS A 103 2.47 3.62 -22.68
C LYS A 103 3.95 3.83 -22.98
N ASN A 104 4.33 4.89 -23.72
CA ASN A 104 5.72 5.16 -24.05
C ASN A 104 6.29 6.26 -23.15
N ILE A 105 7.31 5.91 -22.39
CA ILE A 105 8.01 6.82 -21.47
C ILE A 105 9.46 6.92 -21.92
N ALA A 106 9.94 8.12 -22.19
CA ALA A 106 11.36 8.38 -22.42
C ALA A 106 11.96 9.10 -21.21
N LEU A 107 13.09 8.62 -20.70
CA LEU A 107 13.83 9.25 -19.61
C LEU A 107 14.96 10.08 -20.20
N ALA A 108 15.01 11.36 -19.86
CA ALA A 108 16.10 12.26 -20.19
C ALA A 108 16.68 12.80 -18.87
N LEU A 109 17.81 12.22 -18.47
CA LEU A 109 18.41 12.41 -17.16
C LEU A 109 19.73 13.13 -17.30
N ASP A 110 20.12 13.88 -16.27
CA ASP A 110 21.31 14.70 -16.28
C ASP A 110 22.55 13.87 -16.66
N SER A 111 23.36 14.44 -17.56
CA SER A 111 24.62 13.86 -18.00
C SER A 111 25.68 14.07 -16.92
N ASP A 112 25.84 13.10 -16.01
CA ASP A 112 27.02 13.00 -15.15
C ASP A 112 27.79 11.69 -15.34
N SER A 113 28.87 11.52 -14.55
CA SER A 113 29.98 10.57 -14.76
C SER A 113 29.55 9.27 -15.44
N ALA A 114 30.02 9.11 -16.67
CA ALA A 114 29.89 7.91 -17.50
C ALA A 114 28.45 7.39 -17.75
N GLY A 115 27.37 8.16 -17.53
CA GLY A 115 25.99 7.71 -17.80
C GLY A 115 25.45 6.68 -16.79
N GLN A 116 26.11 6.52 -15.65
CA GLN A 116 25.71 5.58 -14.59
C GLN A 116 24.33 5.93 -14.02
N LYS A 117 24.02 7.23 -13.86
CA LYS A 117 22.71 7.70 -13.41
C LYS A 117 21.56 7.22 -14.29
N ALA A 118 21.73 7.29 -15.61
CA ALA A 118 20.72 6.85 -16.56
C ALA A 118 20.50 5.33 -16.46
N THR A 119 21.57 4.55 -16.28
CA THR A 119 21.48 3.11 -16.05
C THR A 119 20.71 2.80 -14.76
N ASP A 120 21.08 3.44 -13.65
CA ASP A 120 20.45 3.19 -12.35
C ASP A 120 18.99 3.63 -12.33
N ALA A 121 18.68 4.75 -12.98
CA ALA A 121 17.31 5.23 -13.12
C ALA A 121 16.47 4.30 -13.99
N GLY A 122 17.02 3.83 -15.13
CA GLY A 122 16.39 2.82 -15.96
C GLY A 122 16.04 1.57 -15.16
N ASN A 123 17.00 1.03 -14.39
CA ASN A 123 16.78 -0.14 -13.52
C ASN A 123 15.64 0.10 -12.51
N ARG A 124 15.64 1.27 -11.85
CA ARG A 124 14.59 1.61 -10.88
C ARG A 124 13.21 1.74 -11.53
N VAL A 125 13.13 2.36 -12.71
CA VAL A 125 11.85 2.50 -13.44
C VAL A 125 11.36 1.14 -13.89
N MET A 126 12.23 0.27 -14.41
CA MET A 126 11.90 -1.09 -14.82
C MET A 126 11.30 -1.91 -13.66
N LYS A 127 11.92 -1.84 -12.48
CA LYS A 127 11.41 -2.46 -11.24
C LYS A 127 10.06 -1.88 -10.82
N ARG A 128 9.90 -0.56 -10.87
CA ARG A 128 8.64 0.09 -10.49
C ARG A 128 7.52 -0.16 -11.49
N VAL A 129 7.80 -0.30 -12.79
CA VAL A 129 6.80 -0.74 -13.77
C VAL A 129 6.29 -2.13 -13.38
N GLU A 130 7.15 -3.03 -12.91
CA GLU A 130 6.72 -4.33 -12.36
C GLU A 130 5.77 -4.15 -11.15
N ASP A 131 6.06 -3.20 -10.26
CA ASP A 131 5.20 -2.85 -9.12
C ASP A 131 3.84 -2.27 -9.56
N VAL A 132 3.79 -1.47 -10.63
CA VAL A 132 2.53 -0.88 -11.14
C VAL A 132 1.72 -1.86 -11.98
N SER A 133 2.36 -2.77 -12.72
CA SER A 133 1.70 -3.90 -13.40
C SER A 133 0.97 -4.85 -12.46
N ARG A 134 1.13 -4.62 -11.16
CA ARG A 134 0.38 -5.28 -10.11
C ARG A 134 -0.82 -4.44 -9.68
N ILE A 135 -0.85 -3.10 -9.77
CA ILE A 135 -1.87 -2.26 -9.12
C ILE A 135 -3.09 -1.96 -10.04
N VAL A 136 -4.28 -2.44 -9.68
CA VAL A 136 -5.57 -2.13 -10.34
C VAL A 136 -6.55 -1.44 -9.42
N GLU A 137 -7.39 -0.56 -9.97
CA GLU A 137 -8.59 -0.08 -9.29
C GLU A 137 -9.68 -1.14 -9.43
N GLY A 138 -10.21 -1.59 -8.30
CA GLY A 138 -11.36 -2.48 -8.20
C GLY A 138 -12.26 -2.04 -7.06
N GLU A 139 -13.51 -2.46 -7.12
CA GLU A 139 -14.47 -2.20 -6.06
C GLU A 139 -14.17 -3.17 -4.90
N ASP A 140 -13.88 -2.64 -3.72
CA ASP A 140 -13.84 -3.48 -2.53
C ASP A 140 -15.26 -3.95 -2.19
N ARG A 141 -15.34 -4.93 -1.29
CA ARG A 141 -16.60 -5.53 -0.83
C ARG A 141 -17.56 -4.59 -0.09
N TYR A 142 -17.29 -3.28 -0.09
CA TYR A 142 -18.12 -2.22 0.44
C TYR A 142 -18.50 -1.16 -0.61
N GLY A 143 -18.20 -1.39 -1.89
CA GLY A 143 -18.51 -0.44 -2.96
C GLY A 143 -17.45 0.65 -3.15
N ASN A 144 -16.31 0.57 -2.43
CA ASN A 144 -15.29 1.60 -2.55
C ASN A 144 -14.26 1.23 -3.61
N ILE A 145 -13.96 2.16 -4.51
CA ILE A 145 -12.86 1.99 -5.46
C ILE A 145 -11.54 2.00 -4.68
N LYS A 146 -10.86 0.86 -4.64
CA LYS A 146 -9.53 0.70 -4.03
C LYS A 146 -8.53 0.16 -5.03
N LYS A 147 -7.26 0.51 -4.80
CA LYS A 147 -6.12 0.02 -5.57
C LYS A 147 -5.62 -1.28 -4.94
N PHE A 148 -5.62 -2.38 -5.69
CA PHE A 148 -5.14 -3.71 -5.24
C PHE A 148 -4.10 -4.28 -6.19
N ILE A 149 -3.28 -5.20 -5.69
CA ILE A 149 -2.37 -5.97 -6.53
C ILE A 149 -3.14 -7.09 -7.28
N ASN A 150 -3.48 -6.89 -8.56
CA ASN A 150 -4.01 -7.89 -9.48
C ASN A 150 -2.90 -8.35 -10.45
N PRO A 151 -2.41 -9.60 -10.29
CA PRO A 151 -1.41 -10.20 -11.18
C PRO A 151 -1.85 -10.34 -12.65
N SER A 152 -3.13 -10.15 -12.96
CA SER A 152 -3.74 -10.38 -14.28
C SER A 152 -3.88 -9.12 -15.15
N LYS A 153 -3.58 -7.92 -14.62
CA LYS A 153 -3.68 -6.64 -15.36
C LYS A 153 -2.30 -6.01 -15.46
N GLU A 154 -1.54 -6.49 -16.43
CA GLU A 154 -0.19 -6.00 -16.69
C GLU A 154 -0.22 -4.63 -17.37
N LEU A 155 0.58 -3.70 -16.84
CA LEU A 155 0.81 -2.41 -17.46
C LEU A 155 2.00 -2.56 -18.42
N SER A 156 1.70 -2.80 -19.70
CA SER A 156 2.72 -2.77 -20.74
C SER A 156 3.18 -1.32 -20.95
N ILE A 157 4.40 -1.00 -20.49
CA ILE A 157 5.04 0.29 -20.64
C ILE A 157 6.35 0.08 -21.39
N ASN A 158 6.53 0.86 -22.45
CA ASN A 158 7.76 0.93 -23.22
C ASN A 158 8.62 2.03 -22.62
N ILE A 159 9.84 1.69 -22.21
CA ILE A 159 10.78 2.65 -21.62
C ILE A 159 11.91 2.91 -22.61
N LYS A 160 12.18 4.18 -22.87
CA LYS A 160 13.30 4.65 -23.68
C LYS A 160 14.25 5.53 -22.86
N ILE A 161 15.50 5.61 -23.28
CA ILE A 161 16.51 6.53 -22.76
C ILE A 161 16.87 7.54 -23.86
N ILE A 162 16.80 8.83 -23.51
CA ILE A 162 17.31 9.93 -24.33
C ILE A 162 18.71 10.24 -23.83
N GLU A 163 19.71 10.02 -24.69
CA GLU A 163 21.09 10.45 -24.43
C GLU A 163 21.20 11.93 -24.77
N ILE A 164 21.53 12.77 -23.78
CA ILE A 164 21.63 14.22 -23.96
C ILE A 164 22.90 14.53 -24.81
N PRO A 165 22.76 15.10 -26.02
CA PRO A 165 23.87 15.25 -26.95
C PRO A 165 24.84 16.37 -26.55
N SER A 166 24.34 17.44 -25.93
CA SER A 166 25.15 18.57 -25.50
C SER A 166 24.58 19.23 -24.24
N GLY A 167 25.46 19.77 -23.39
CA GLY A 167 25.05 20.30 -22.09
C GLY A 167 24.96 19.25 -20.99
N LYS A 168 24.66 19.70 -19.77
CA LYS A 168 24.58 18.86 -18.57
C LYS A 168 23.18 18.30 -18.30
N ASP A 169 22.16 18.99 -18.79
CA ASP A 169 20.77 18.71 -18.55
C ASP A 169 19.94 19.09 -19.79
N PRO A 170 18.67 18.67 -19.86
CA PRO A 170 17.77 19.05 -20.96
C PRO A 170 17.65 20.58 -21.11
N ASP A 171 17.61 21.34 -20.01
CA ASP A 171 17.57 22.81 -20.03
C ASP A 171 18.72 23.41 -20.85
N GLU A 172 19.97 23.06 -20.53
CA GLU A 172 21.16 23.52 -21.25
C GLU A 172 21.18 23.03 -22.70
N CYS A 173 20.80 21.77 -22.95
CA CYS A 173 20.76 21.18 -24.29
C CYS A 173 19.79 21.96 -25.20
N ILE A 174 18.55 22.15 -24.74
CA ILE A 174 17.49 22.82 -25.51
C ILE A 174 17.87 24.27 -25.78
N LYS A 175 18.42 24.98 -24.79
CA LYS A 175 18.86 26.37 -24.95
C LYS A 175 20.00 26.51 -25.97
N LYS A 176 20.91 25.54 -26.05
CA LYS A 176 21.98 25.52 -27.04
C LYS A 176 21.46 25.21 -28.43
N SER A 177 20.70 24.13 -28.56
CA SER A 177 20.21 23.64 -29.84
C SER A 177 18.92 22.83 -29.67
N PRO A 178 17.76 23.44 -29.95
CA PRO A 178 16.48 22.73 -29.98
C PRO A 178 16.45 21.58 -31.00
N GLU A 179 17.19 21.71 -32.10
CA GLU A 179 17.28 20.67 -33.13
C GLU A 179 18.10 19.45 -32.67
N GLU A 180 19.18 19.66 -31.90
CA GLU A 180 19.92 18.55 -31.29
C GLU A 180 19.04 17.79 -30.28
N TRP A 181 18.29 18.52 -29.45
CA TRP A 181 17.33 17.90 -28.54
C TRP A 181 16.27 17.09 -29.28
N LYS A 182 15.70 17.66 -30.35
CA LYS A 182 14.72 16.95 -31.20
C LYS A 182 15.31 15.67 -31.79
N GLY A 183 16.53 15.73 -32.34
CA GLY A 183 17.23 14.55 -32.84
C GLY A 183 17.48 13.50 -31.75
N ALA A 184 17.81 13.93 -30.52
CA ALA A 184 17.98 13.03 -29.39
C ALA A 184 16.66 12.35 -28.95
N VAL A 185 15.53 13.08 -29.00
CA VAL A 185 14.20 12.52 -28.74
C VAL A 185 13.81 11.50 -29.81
N GLU A 186 14.04 11.79 -31.09
CA GLU A 186 13.77 10.87 -32.20
C GLU A 186 14.67 9.64 -32.16
N GLY A 187 15.94 9.83 -31.77
CA GLY A 187 16.94 8.78 -31.59
C GLY A 187 16.89 8.05 -30.24
N ALA A 188 15.87 8.29 -29.41
CA ALA A 188 15.76 7.69 -28.08
C ALA A 188 15.80 6.16 -28.17
N LYS A 189 16.75 5.55 -27.43
CA LYS A 189 16.99 4.11 -27.47
C LYS A 189 16.00 3.39 -26.57
N ASP A 190 15.55 2.22 -27.01
CA ASP A 190 14.90 1.28 -26.10
C ASP A 190 15.80 0.99 -24.89
N ILE A 191 15.21 0.84 -23.70
CA ILE A 191 15.96 0.67 -22.45
C ILE A 191 16.91 -0.53 -22.48
N MET A 192 16.54 -1.66 -23.10
CA MET A 192 17.45 -2.80 -23.23
C MET A 192 18.54 -2.54 -24.24
N GLN A 193 18.21 -1.86 -25.33
CA GLN A 193 19.22 -1.49 -26.30
C GLN A 193 20.26 -0.57 -25.67
N TYR A 194 19.82 0.39 -24.83
CA TYR A 194 20.69 1.26 -24.05
C TYR A 194 21.57 0.46 -23.08
N PHE A 195 21.00 -0.45 -22.29
CA PHE A 195 21.78 -1.30 -21.38
C PHE A 195 22.80 -2.16 -22.11
N TYR A 196 22.40 -2.75 -23.25
CA TYR A 196 23.29 -3.52 -24.10
C TYR A 196 24.46 -2.66 -24.57
N ASP A 197 24.19 -1.53 -25.23
CA ASP A 197 25.25 -0.64 -25.74
C ASP A 197 26.20 -0.22 -24.62
N LYS A 198 25.65 0.09 -23.44
CA LYS A 198 26.43 0.54 -22.29
C LYS A 198 27.32 -0.55 -21.69
N ALA A 199 26.81 -1.77 -21.58
CA ALA A 199 27.57 -2.90 -21.05
C ALA A 199 28.77 -3.28 -21.94
N PHE A 200 28.68 -2.99 -23.24
CA PHE A 200 29.72 -3.33 -24.22
C PHE A 200 30.65 -2.16 -24.62
N ALA A 201 30.36 -0.92 -24.21
CA ALA A 201 31.07 0.28 -24.71
C ALA A 201 32.60 0.22 -24.51
N ASP A 202 33.08 -0.30 -23.37
CA ASP A 202 34.51 -0.33 -23.00
C ASP A 202 35.00 -1.72 -22.59
N ALA A 203 34.24 -2.78 -22.92
CA ALA A 203 34.55 -4.12 -22.44
C ALA A 203 35.55 -4.85 -23.34
N ASP A 204 36.70 -5.22 -22.80
CA ASP A 204 37.58 -6.20 -23.43
C ASP A 204 36.96 -7.59 -23.32
N LEU A 205 36.47 -8.10 -24.46
CA LEU A 205 35.81 -9.39 -24.55
C LEU A 205 36.79 -10.55 -24.60
N GLU A 206 38.11 -10.36 -24.73
CA GLU A 206 39.04 -11.50 -24.58
C GLU A 206 39.17 -11.93 -23.11
N ASN A 207 38.88 -11.02 -22.19
CA ASN A 207 38.87 -11.31 -20.76
C ASN A 207 37.57 -12.01 -20.31
N ILE A 208 37.70 -13.25 -19.85
CA ILE A 208 36.57 -14.06 -19.35
C ILE A 208 35.84 -13.39 -18.18
N GLU A 209 36.54 -12.62 -17.34
CA GLU A 209 35.95 -11.89 -16.21
C GLU A 209 35.01 -10.78 -16.70
N ASN A 210 35.35 -10.11 -17.80
CA ASN A 210 34.50 -9.08 -18.40
C ASN A 210 33.25 -9.70 -19.03
N ARG A 211 33.39 -10.84 -19.72
CA ARG A 211 32.22 -11.60 -20.23
C ARG A 211 31.28 -11.98 -19.08
N ARG A 212 31.82 -12.49 -17.97
CA ARG A 212 31.04 -12.86 -16.78
C ARG A 212 30.32 -11.66 -16.17
N LYS A 213 30.98 -10.51 -16.06
CA LYS A 213 30.37 -9.26 -15.57
C LYS A 213 29.22 -8.78 -16.45
N ILE A 214 29.40 -8.81 -17.78
CA ILE A 214 28.34 -8.44 -18.73
C ILE A 214 27.12 -9.36 -18.56
N VAL A 215 27.35 -10.67 -18.46
CA VAL A 215 26.28 -11.66 -18.26
C VAL A 215 25.56 -11.40 -16.94
N ALA A 216 26.30 -11.20 -15.84
CA ALA A 216 25.74 -10.90 -14.53
C ALA A 216 24.95 -9.58 -14.49
N ASP A 217 25.32 -8.60 -15.32
CA ASP A 217 24.61 -7.33 -15.42
C ASP A 217 23.36 -7.42 -16.32
N LEU A 218 23.47 -8.03 -17.52
CA LEU A 218 22.39 -8.02 -18.51
C LEU A 218 21.33 -9.11 -18.30
N LEU A 219 21.71 -10.32 -17.86
CA LEU A 219 20.74 -11.42 -17.73
C LEU A 219 19.60 -11.12 -16.76
N PRO A 220 19.80 -10.49 -15.58
CA PRO A 220 18.68 -10.06 -14.74
C PRO A 220 17.70 -9.13 -15.45
N LYS A 221 18.19 -8.22 -16.29
CA LYS A 221 17.34 -7.30 -17.05
C LYS A 221 16.55 -8.03 -18.14
N VAL A 222 17.20 -8.98 -18.82
CA VAL A 222 16.56 -9.89 -19.79
C VAL A 222 15.52 -10.81 -19.13
N ALA A 223 15.75 -11.24 -17.88
CA ALA A 223 14.79 -12.03 -17.10
C ALA A 223 13.51 -11.23 -16.81
N VAL A 224 13.66 -9.96 -16.42
CA VAL A 224 12.51 -9.07 -16.18
C VAL A 224 11.68 -8.88 -17.45
N ILE A 225 12.31 -8.75 -18.62
CA ILE A 225 11.57 -8.65 -19.90
C ILE A 225 10.90 -9.94 -20.29
N GLY A 226 11.59 -11.06 -20.16
CA GLY A 226 11.01 -12.35 -20.48
C GLY A 226 9.93 -12.84 -19.52
N SER A 227 9.70 -12.13 -18.42
CA SER A 227 8.46 -12.31 -17.65
C SER A 227 7.22 -11.85 -18.43
N LYS A 228 7.39 -10.91 -19.38
CA LYS A 228 6.35 -10.28 -20.20
C LYS A 228 6.36 -10.76 -21.65
N ASP A 229 7.54 -10.80 -22.27
CA ASP A 229 7.70 -11.13 -23.69
C ASP A 229 8.83 -12.17 -23.87
N LYS A 230 8.42 -13.42 -24.16
CA LYS A 230 9.34 -14.53 -24.43
C LYS A 230 10.11 -14.37 -25.73
N THR A 231 9.53 -13.71 -26.73
CA THR A 231 10.18 -13.45 -28.01
C THR A 231 11.27 -12.41 -27.85
N GLU A 232 11.01 -11.34 -27.10
CA GLU A 232 12.02 -10.32 -26.81
C GLU A 232 13.16 -10.89 -25.94
N GLN A 233 12.84 -11.70 -24.92
CA GLN A 233 13.84 -12.44 -24.15
C GLN A 233 14.73 -13.31 -25.04
N ASP A 234 14.12 -14.05 -25.97
CA ASP A 234 14.86 -14.91 -26.90
C ASP A 234 15.81 -14.10 -27.79
N PHE A 235 15.34 -12.97 -28.33
CA PHE A 235 16.14 -12.04 -29.12
C PHE A 235 17.37 -11.54 -28.35
N TRP A 236 17.18 -11.07 -27.11
CA TRP A 236 18.29 -10.54 -26.30
C TRP A 236 19.28 -11.63 -25.89
N VAL A 237 18.81 -12.83 -25.53
CA VAL A 237 19.69 -13.98 -25.24
C VAL A 237 20.57 -14.31 -26.44
N ARG A 238 19.99 -14.39 -27.65
CA ARG A 238 20.75 -14.62 -28.89
C ARG A 238 21.78 -13.53 -29.14
N LYS A 239 21.36 -12.26 -29.02
CA LYS A 239 22.23 -11.11 -29.28
C LYS A 239 23.40 -11.01 -28.30
N ILE A 240 23.18 -11.35 -27.03
CA ILE A 240 24.25 -11.42 -26.02
C ILE A 240 25.18 -12.60 -26.32
N SER A 241 24.63 -13.80 -26.54
CA SER A 241 25.37 -15.04 -26.86
C SER A 241 26.36 -14.83 -28.00
N GLN A 242 25.89 -14.26 -29.11
CA GLN A 242 26.73 -13.97 -30.28
C GLN A 242 27.85 -12.97 -29.97
N LYS A 243 27.58 -11.96 -29.16
CA LYS A 243 28.54 -10.89 -28.86
C LYS A 243 29.67 -11.37 -27.94
N ILE A 244 29.37 -12.20 -26.94
CA ILE A 244 30.38 -12.71 -25.98
C ILE A 244 30.98 -14.06 -26.38
N ASN A 245 30.53 -14.65 -27.49
CA ASN A 245 30.92 -15.98 -27.97
C ASN A 245 30.73 -17.09 -26.91
N VAL A 246 29.52 -17.16 -26.34
CA VAL A 246 29.08 -18.19 -25.37
C VAL A 246 27.82 -18.85 -25.92
N SER A 247 27.62 -20.15 -25.70
CA SER A 247 26.45 -20.85 -26.21
C SER A 247 25.14 -20.32 -25.62
N GLU A 248 24.08 -20.26 -26.43
CA GLU A 248 22.75 -19.84 -25.96
C GLU A 248 22.25 -20.73 -24.81
N ASN A 249 22.52 -22.04 -24.88
CA ASN A 249 22.12 -22.99 -23.84
C ASN A 249 22.72 -22.62 -22.48
N ALA A 250 24.01 -22.27 -22.43
CA ALA A 250 24.65 -21.84 -21.20
C ALA A 250 24.02 -20.56 -20.64
N LEU A 251 23.71 -19.58 -21.51
CA LEU A 251 23.01 -18.37 -21.06
C LEU A 251 21.59 -18.64 -20.59
N ARG A 252 20.86 -19.59 -21.19
CA ARG A 252 19.51 -19.99 -20.75
C ARG A 252 19.54 -20.71 -19.40
N GLU A 253 20.55 -21.54 -19.16
CA GLU A 253 20.76 -22.17 -17.85
C GLU A 253 21.04 -21.12 -16.77
N GLU A 254 21.92 -20.15 -17.05
CA GLU A 254 22.18 -19.03 -16.12
C GLU A 254 20.92 -18.18 -15.91
N LEU A 255 20.17 -17.88 -16.98
CA LEU A 255 18.91 -17.16 -16.90
C LEU A 255 17.86 -17.89 -16.06
N GLY A 256 17.84 -19.24 -16.09
CA GLY A 256 16.99 -20.05 -15.23
C GLY A 256 17.38 -20.01 -13.75
N LYS A 257 18.65 -19.72 -13.45
CA LYS A 257 19.15 -19.48 -12.07
C LYS A 257 18.83 -18.05 -11.61
N VAL A 258 18.74 -17.11 -12.54
CA VAL A 258 18.30 -15.73 -12.29
C VAL A 258 16.79 -15.76 -12.03
N ARG A 259 16.42 -16.05 -10.78
CA ARG A 259 15.06 -15.81 -10.30
C ARG A 259 14.76 -14.32 -10.47
N PRO A 260 13.61 -13.93 -11.05
CA PRO A 260 13.10 -12.59 -10.84
C PRO A 260 13.11 -12.34 -9.34
N GLU A 261 13.54 -11.15 -8.91
CA GLU A 261 13.73 -10.77 -7.51
C GLU A 261 12.37 -10.60 -6.78
N ALA A 262 11.47 -11.57 -6.92
CA ALA A 262 10.47 -11.91 -5.94
C ALA A 262 11.15 -12.86 -4.94
N GLU A 263 11.21 -12.42 -3.67
CA GLU A 263 11.85 -13.08 -2.52
C GLU A 263 13.37 -12.88 -2.36
N GLN A 264 13.75 -11.73 -1.78
CA GLN A 264 14.39 -11.68 -0.46
C GLN A 264 14.23 -10.27 0.14
N PRO A 265 13.20 -10.01 0.98
CA PRO A 265 13.22 -8.82 1.82
C PRO A 265 14.34 -9.00 2.87
N SER A 266 15.24 -8.02 2.97
CA SER A 266 16.38 -8.07 3.90
C SER A 266 15.87 -8.33 5.33
N ALA A 267 16.39 -9.40 5.94
CA ALA A 267 15.92 -9.94 7.22
C ALA A 267 16.01 -8.98 8.42
N VAL A 268 16.59 -7.78 8.25
CA VAL A 268 16.73 -6.78 9.32
C VAL A 268 15.70 -5.63 9.18
N ALA A 269 15.29 -5.28 7.95
CA ALA A 269 14.20 -4.32 7.73
C ALA A 269 12.82 -5.01 7.66
N ALA A 270 12.80 -6.25 7.16
CA ALA A 270 11.62 -7.10 7.14
C ALA A 270 11.09 -7.40 8.55
N ASN A 271 11.98 -7.54 9.55
CA ASN A 271 11.56 -7.85 10.92
C ASN A 271 10.85 -6.69 11.63
N ASN A 272 11.03 -5.44 11.15
CA ASN A 272 10.35 -4.27 11.69
C ASN A 272 9.13 -3.84 10.87
N PHE A 273 9.01 -4.23 9.60
CA PHE A 273 7.81 -3.93 8.77
C PHE A 273 6.81 -5.10 8.69
N LEU A 274 7.25 -6.35 8.83
CA LEU A 274 6.37 -7.53 8.82
C LEU A 274 5.63 -7.77 10.14
N LYS A 275 5.90 -6.99 11.19
CA LYS A 275 5.16 -7.08 12.46
C LYS A 275 3.88 -6.24 12.53
N SER A 276 3.48 -5.53 11.47
CA SER A 276 2.22 -4.79 11.54
C SER A 276 1.52 -4.50 10.21
N VAL A 277 1.45 -5.44 9.27
CA VAL A 277 0.31 -5.47 8.34
C VAL A 277 -0.05 -6.92 8.02
N ALA A 278 -0.63 -7.61 9.00
CA ALA A 278 -1.58 -8.66 8.64
C ALA A 278 -2.66 -7.97 7.78
N VAL A 279 -2.95 -8.49 6.60
CA VAL A 279 -4.11 -8.06 5.82
C VAL A 279 -5.33 -8.34 6.69
N ARG A 280 -5.78 -7.33 7.43
CA ARG A 280 -6.92 -7.44 8.33
C ARG A 280 -8.13 -7.83 7.47
N SER A 281 -8.78 -8.91 7.86
CA SER A 281 -10.03 -9.32 7.25
C SER A 281 -11.08 -8.22 7.44
N ARG A 282 -12.12 -8.18 6.58
CA ARG A 282 -13.24 -7.23 6.73
C ARG A 282 -13.86 -7.35 8.10
N GLU A 283 -13.94 -8.57 8.58
CA GLU A 283 -14.54 -8.96 9.83
C GLU A 283 -13.70 -8.45 11.01
N GLU A 284 -12.37 -8.49 10.92
CA GLU A 284 -11.47 -7.84 11.89
C GLU A 284 -11.60 -6.32 11.88
N MET A 285 -11.72 -5.70 10.69
CA MET A 285 -11.93 -4.26 10.60
C MET A 285 -13.27 -3.83 11.19
N LEU A 286 -14.36 -4.57 10.92
CA LEU A 286 -15.66 -4.34 11.53
C LEU A 286 -15.61 -4.51 13.05
N SER A 287 -14.86 -5.50 13.53
CA SER A 287 -14.64 -5.75 14.96
C SER A 287 -13.87 -4.61 15.64
N GLU A 288 -12.89 -4.01 14.96
CA GLU A 288 -12.19 -2.81 15.44
C GLU A 288 -13.09 -1.56 15.41
N MET A 289 -13.83 -1.35 14.31
CA MET A 289 -14.70 -0.19 14.13
C MET A 289 -15.83 -0.15 15.17
N VAL A 290 -16.51 -1.27 15.44
CA VAL A 290 -17.63 -1.27 16.40
C VAL A 290 -17.18 -0.90 17.80
N LEU A 291 -15.99 -1.35 18.22
CA LEU A 291 -15.42 -0.97 19.52
C LEU A 291 -14.98 0.48 19.52
N ALA A 292 -14.37 0.98 18.44
CA ALA A 292 -13.95 2.37 18.33
C ALA A 292 -15.14 3.34 18.43
N VAL A 293 -16.23 3.10 17.70
CA VAL A 293 -17.45 3.92 17.77
C VAL A 293 -18.04 3.86 19.18
N ALA A 294 -18.13 2.67 19.79
CA ALA A 294 -18.73 2.51 21.12
C ALA A 294 -17.89 3.14 22.25
N LEU A 295 -16.55 3.16 22.11
CA LEU A 295 -15.67 3.85 23.05
C LEU A 295 -15.81 5.38 22.97
N LYS A 296 -16.07 5.92 21.77
CA LYS A 296 -16.29 7.35 21.56
C LYS A 296 -17.69 7.80 21.98
N PHE A 297 -18.69 6.94 21.81
CA PHE A 297 -20.09 7.18 22.15
C PHE A 297 -20.56 6.17 23.21
N PRO A 298 -20.12 6.32 24.48
CA PRO A 298 -20.32 5.33 25.52
C PRO A 298 -21.79 5.09 25.89
N ASP A 299 -22.69 6.02 25.56
CA ASP A 299 -24.14 5.87 25.74
C ASP A 299 -24.72 4.64 25.01
N HIS A 300 -24.03 4.15 23.96
CA HIS A 300 -24.45 3.00 23.17
C HIS A 300 -23.81 1.68 23.61
N LEU A 301 -22.96 1.68 24.65
CA LEU A 301 -22.30 0.48 25.15
C LEU A 301 -23.30 -0.56 25.66
N THR A 302 -24.39 -0.14 26.31
CA THR A 302 -25.46 -1.04 26.75
C THR A 302 -26.06 -1.79 25.57
N TYR A 303 -26.35 -1.08 24.47
CA TYR A 303 -26.87 -1.70 23.26
C TYR A 303 -25.85 -2.68 22.68
N LEU A 304 -24.58 -2.28 22.56
CA LEU A 304 -23.52 -3.13 22.04
C LEU A 304 -23.39 -4.43 22.84
N ILE A 305 -23.28 -4.32 24.17
CA ILE A 305 -23.06 -5.47 25.07
C ILE A 305 -24.23 -6.45 25.04
N ASN A 306 -25.47 -5.93 24.99
CA ASN A 306 -26.66 -6.78 24.92
C ASN A 306 -26.85 -7.45 23.55
N ASN A 307 -26.23 -6.91 22.49
CA ASN A 307 -26.45 -7.38 21.14
C ASN A 307 -25.21 -8.03 20.50
N LEU A 308 -24.03 -8.00 21.10
CA LEU A 308 -22.81 -8.55 20.52
C LEU A 308 -22.12 -9.50 21.49
N SER A 309 -22.12 -10.80 21.19
CA SER A 309 -21.28 -11.77 21.92
C SER A 309 -19.84 -11.80 21.42
N LEU A 310 -18.92 -12.32 22.24
CA LEU A 310 -17.49 -12.49 21.92
C LEU A 310 -17.23 -13.31 20.65
N ASP A 311 -18.10 -14.28 20.35
CA ASP A 311 -17.94 -15.18 19.21
C ASP A 311 -18.15 -14.49 17.86
N HIS A 312 -18.89 -13.37 17.85
CA HIS A 312 -19.11 -12.57 16.65
C HIS A 312 -17.88 -11.74 16.25
N LEU A 313 -17.00 -11.41 17.19
CA LEU A 313 -15.82 -10.58 16.94
C LEU A 313 -14.68 -11.42 16.33
N ILE A 314 -13.85 -10.82 15.49
CA ILE A 314 -12.66 -11.46 14.91
C ILE A 314 -11.40 -10.68 15.34
N GLY A 315 -10.33 -11.41 15.64
CA GLY A 315 -9.06 -10.87 16.12
C GLY A 315 -8.85 -11.16 17.60
N HIS A 316 -7.78 -11.89 17.94
CA HIS A 316 -7.50 -12.32 19.32
C HIS A 316 -7.37 -11.13 20.29
N GLY A 317 -6.75 -10.03 19.85
CA GLY A 317 -6.60 -8.82 20.66
C GLY A 317 -7.95 -8.12 20.93
N ILE A 318 -8.80 -8.04 19.91
CA ILE A 318 -10.09 -7.35 19.97
C ILE A 318 -11.10 -8.11 20.84
N ARG A 319 -11.11 -9.45 20.76
CA ARG A 319 -11.90 -10.28 21.68
C ARG A 319 -11.48 -10.08 23.13
N GLY A 320 -10.17 -10.05 23.41
CA GLY A 320 -9.65 -9.76 24.74
C GLY A 320 -10.10 -8.40 25.26
N LEU A 321 -10.00 -7.37 24.43
CA LEU A 321 -10.36 -6.00 24.81
C LEU A 321 -11.86 -5.87 25.06
N TYR A 322 -12.69 -6.48 24.21
CA TYR A 322 -14.14 -6.51 24.39
C TYR A 322 -14.55 -7.24 25.66
N ASN A 323 -13.95 -8.39 25.94
CA ASN A 323 -14.22 -9.13 27.19
C ASN A 323 -13.90 -8.28 28.42
N ASN A 324 -12.75 -7.61 28.41
CA ASN A 324 -12.34 -6.69 29.46
C ASN A 324 -13.30 -5.50 29.60
N LEU A 325 -13.80 -4.95 28.49
CA LEU A 325 -14.80 -3.89 28.48
C LEU A 325 -16.12 -4.36 29.11
N VAL A 326 -16.59 -5.57 28.79
CA VAL A 326 -17.79 -6.17 29.40
C VAL A 326 -17.60 -6.38 30.91
N ILE A 327 -16.45 -6.92 31.34
CA ILE A 327 -16.13 -7.11 32.77
C ILE A 327 -16.14 -5.78 33.51
N TYR A 328 -15.48 -4.76 32.93
CA TYR A 328 -15.44 -3.42 33.50
C TYR A 328 -16.84 -2.82 33.59
N TYR A 329 -17.62 -2.88 32.52
CA TYR A 329 -18.99 -2.38 32.45
C TYR A 329 -19.90 -3.00 33.52
N ASN A 330 -19.87 -4.33 33.66
CA ASN A 330 -20.69 -5.01 34.67
C ASN A 330 -20.27 -4.62 36.10
N LYS A 331 -18.97 -4.54 36.39
CA LYS A 331 -18.47 -4.07 37.69
C LYS A 331 -18.85 -2.61 37.98
N SER A 332 -18.83 -1.76 36.96
CA SER A 332 -19.24 -0.37 37.09
C SER A 332 -20.73 -0.24 37.39
N ILE A 333 -21.59 -1.03 36.74
CA ILE A 333 -23.03 -1.07 37.03
C ILE A 333 -23.32 -1.51 38.47
N ASP A 334 -22.64 -2.55 38.95
CA ASP A 334 -22.82 -3.05 40.32
C ASP A 334 -22.47 -1.96 41.36
N ASN A 335 -21.43 -1.16 41.09
CA ASN A 335 -21.06 -0.02 41.93
C ASN A 335 -22.07 1.15 41.81
N TRP A 336 -22.53 1.47 40.60
CA TRP A 336 -23.52 2.53 40.38
C TRP A 336 -24.87 2.23 41.03
N THR A 337 -25.28 0.96 41.02
CA THR A 337 -26.51 0.50 41.68
C THR A 337 -26.39 0.53 43.21
N GLN A 338 -25.20 0.31 43.79
CA GLN A 338 -24.95 0.47 45.22
C GLN A 338 -24.88 1.94 45.65
N ASP A 339 -24.25 2.83 44.87
CA ASP A 339 -24.16 4.27 45.17
C ASP A 339 -25.52 4.98 45.07
N SER A 340 -26.39 4.54 44.17
CA SER A 340 -27.75 5.06 44.02
C SER A 340 -28.71 4.71 45.18
N GLN A 341 -28.27 3.88 46.14
CA GLN A 341 -28.99 3.64 47.39
C GLN A 341 -28.56 4.59 48.54
N ASN A 342 -27.59 5.49 48.32
CA ASN A 342 -27.14 6.45 49.31
C ASN A 342 -27.89 7.80 49.20
N GLU A 343 -28.90 7.97 50.06
CA GLU A 343 -29.44 9.18 50.71
C GLU A 343 -29.63 10.52 49.95
N SER A 344 -29.81 10.55 48.63
CA SER A 344 -30.27 11.78 47.95
C SER A 344 -31.06 11.42 46.69
N GLY A 345 -32.39 11.32 46.80
CA GLY A 345 -33.31 10.87 45.74
C GLY A 345 -33.44 11.80 44.53
N GLU A 346 -32.35 12.28 43.95
CA GLU A 346 -32.32 12.86 42.61
C GLU A 346 -31.87 11.82 41.58
N PRO A 347 -32.50 11.74 40.39
CA PRO A 347 -32.02 10.88 39.32
C PRO A 347 -30.66 11.37 38.83
N GLY A 348 -29.59 10.76 39.31
CA GLY A 348 -28.23 11.00 38.83
C GLY A 348 -28.15 10.76 37.32
N GLN A 349 -27.37 11.60 36.63
CA GLN A 349 -27.06 11.39 35.21
C GLN A 349 -26.51 9.97 34.99
N PRO A 350 -26.82 9.30 33.86
CA PRO A 350 -26.26 7.99 33.57
C PRO A 350 -24.74 8.09 33.61
N GLN A 351 -24.12 7.41 34.58
CA GLN A 351 -22.67 7.35 34.63
C GLN A 351 -22.20 6.55 33.41
N THR A 352 -21.39 7.17 32.56
CA THR A 352 -20.87 6.54 31.35
C THR A 352 -19.45 6.06 31.58
N ILE A 353 -19.05 4.96 30.94
CA ILE A 353 -17.64 4.54 30.95
C ILE A 353 -16.76 5.62 30.33
N ASN A 354 -15.74 6.07 31.07
CA ASN A 354 -14.72 6.98 30.58
C ASN A 354 -13.48 6.22 30.11
N TYR A 355 -12.96 6.56 28.94
CA TYR A 355 -11.73 6.00 28.37
C TYR A 355 -10.55 6.03 29.36
N LYS A 356 -10.34 7.12 30.11
CA LYS A 356 -9.22 7.25 31.05
C LYS A 356 -9.29 6.23 32.19
N ASP A 357 -10.50 6.01 32.72
CA ASP A 357 -10.73 5.11 33.84
C ASP A 357 -10.64 3.65 33.39
N PHE A 358 -11.21 3.34 32.23
CA PHE A 358 -11.09 2.00 31.64
C PHE A 358 -9.64 1.66 31.27
N ARG A 359 -8.88 2.61 30.70
CA ARG A 359 -7.46 2.43 30.39
C ARG A 359 -6.63 2.18 31.65
N LYS A 360 -6.89 2.94 32.72
CA LYS A 360 -6.22 2.74 34.01
C LYS A 360 -6.52 1.35 34.57
N TRP A 361 -7.80 0.95 34.55
CA TRP A 361 -8.22 -0.37 34.99
C TRP A 361 -7.53 -1.51 34.22
N LEU A 362 -7.36 -1.39 32.89
CA LEU A 362 -6.63 -2.36 32.07
C LEU A 362 -5.17 -2.51 32.50
N ILE A 363 -4.49 -1.40 32.80
CA ILE A 363 -3.11 -1.39 33.29
C ILE A 363 -3.03 -2.11 34.64
N ASP A 364 -3.96 -1.81 35.55
CA ASP A 364 -4.02 -2.44 36.87
C ASP A 364 -4.25 -3.96 36.76
N GLN A 365 -5.09 -4.42 35.83
CA GLN A 365 -5.29 -5.85 35.55
C GLN A 365 -4.02 -6.51 34.99
N GLN A 366 -3.28 -5.82 34.11
CA GLN A 366 -2.05 -6.35 33.54
C GLN A 366 -0.95 -6.51 34.62
N ILE A 367 -0.77 -5.49 35.47
CA ILE A 367 0.18 -5.53 36.59
C ILE A 367 -0.17 -6.66 37.57
N ALA A 368 -1.46 -6.84 37.89
CA ALA A 368 -1.91 -7.92 38.77
C ALA A 368 -1.63 -9.32 38.17
N SER A 369 -1.83 -9.50 36.86
CA SER A 369 -1.54 -10.75 36.16
C SER A 369 -0.03 -11.05 36.09
N GLU A 370 0.81 -10.03 35.91
CA GLU A 370 2.27 -10.17 35.90
C GLU A 370 2.83 -10.51 37.28
N ALA A 371 2.26 -9.94 38.35
CA ALA A 371 2.63 -10.24 39.73
C ALA A 371 2.29 -11.68 40.16
N LEU A 372 1.22 -12.27 39.62
CA LEU A 372 0.80 -13.66 39.89
C LEU A 372 1.63 -14.70 39.13
N ASN A 373 2.27 -14.32 38.02
CA ASN A 373 3.06 -15.22 37.16
C ASN A 373 4.58 -15.19 37.45
N GLY A 374 5.01 -14.44 38.47
CA GLY A 374 6.40 -14.13 38.77
C GLY A 374 7.30 -15.28 39.27
N ASP A 375 6.77 -16.48 39.53
CA ASP A 375 7.55 -17.60 40.08
C ASP A 375 7.86 -18.74 39.07
N ALA A 376 7.44 -18.65 37.80
CA ALA A 376 7.70 -19.70 36.81
C ALA A 376 8.78 -19.31 35.80
N ASN A 377 10.04 -19.31 36.25
CA ASN A 377 11.22 -19.20 35.39
C ASN A 377 11.52 -20.54 34.68
N ILE A 378 10.78 -20.91 33.62
CA ILE A 378 11.18 -22.02 32.73
C ILE A 378 10.89 -21.71 31.25
N VAL A 379 11.99 -21.63 30.50
CA VAL A 379 12.20 -21.87 29.06
C VAL A 379 11.01 -22.49 28.31
N ASN A 380 10.42 -21.74 27.38
CA ASN A 380 10.01 -22.25 26.06
C ASN A 380 9.68 -21.11 25.07
N ASN A 381 10.48 -21.03 24.01
CA ASN A 381 10.18 -20.31 22.78
C ASN A 381 8.98 -20.99 22.11
N GLN A 382 7.79 -20.36 22.15
CA GLN A 382 6.61 -20.49 21.25
C GLN A 382 5.29 -20.19 22.00
N LYS A 383 5.19 -19.06 22.73
CA LYS A 383 3.89 -18.44 22.97
C LYS A 383 3.81 -17.16 22.15
N PRO A 384 2.74 -16.94 21.35
CA PRO A 384 2.55 -15.67 20.66
C PRO A 384 2.56 -14.55 21.70
N LYS A 385 3.37 -13.51 21.45
CA LYS A 385 3.46 -12.32 22.30
C LYS A 385 2.04 -11.81 22.55
N GLU A 386 1.58 -11.83 23.81
CA GLU A 386 0.24 -11.33 24.14
C GLU A 386 0.08 -9.89 23.65
N ILE A 387 -1.05 -9.61 23.02
CA ILE A 387 -1.35 -8.29 22.46
C ILE A 387 -1.59 -7.34 23.64
N ASN A 388 -0.77 -6.29 23.74
CA ASN A 388 -0.87 -5.25 24.77
C ASN A 388 -2.26 -4.56 24.67
N GLN A 389 -3.10 -4.81 25.68
CA GLN A 389 -4.50 -4.37 25.70
C GLN A 389 -4.65 -2.83 25.85
N PRO A 390 -3.89 -2.16 26.74
CA PRO A 390 -3.82 -0.69 26.76
C PRO A 390 -3.41 -0.06 25.42
N GLU A 391 -2.38 -0.58 24.74
CA GLU A 391 -1.95 -0.05 23.45
C GLU A 391 -3.02 -0.24 22.35
N LEU A 392 -3.73 -1.37 22.37
CA LEU A 392 -4.85 -1.63 21.47
C LEU A 392 -6.00 -0.65 21.71
N LEU A 393 -6.32 -0.35 22.98
CA LEU A 393 -7.32 0.65 23.35
C LEU A 393 -6.94 2.05 22.83
N ASP A 394 -5.67 2.45 22.98
CA ASP A 394 -5.16 3.74 22.48
C ASP A 394 -5.30 3.85 20.96
N ARG A 395 -5.01 2.78 20.24
CA ARG A 395 -5.17 2.72 18.79
C ARG A 395 -6.63 2.84 18.35
N LEU A 396 -7.56 2.20 19.07
CA LEU A 396 -8.99 2.31 18.77
C LEU A 396 -9.55 3.70 19.07
N ALA A 397 -9.08 4.35 20.12
CA ALA A 397 -9.44 5.74 20.41
C ALA A 397 -8.99 6.69 19.28
N LEU A 398 -7.76 6.54 18.80
CA LEU A 398 -7.27 7.29 17.63
C LEU A 398 -8.07 6.99 16.35
N LEU A 399 -8.46 5.73 16.14
CA LEU A 399 -9.32 5.37 15.02
C LEU A 399 -10.69 6.04 15.15
N ALA A 400 -11.26 6.08 16.36
CA ALA A 400 -12.54 6.72 16.61
C ALA A 400 -12.49 8.24 16.39
N ASP A 401 -11.38 8.88 16.75
CA ASP A 401 -11.15 10.30 16.51
C ASP A 401 -10.85 10.64 15.06
N LYS A 402 -10.40 9.67 14.27
CA LYS A 402 -10.12 9.88 12.85
C LYS A 402 -11.35 9.59 11.97
N ASP A 403 -12.07 8.50 12.25
CA ASP A 403 -13.15 8.00 11.38
C ASP A 403 -14.56 8.45 11.81
N PHE A 404 -14.75 8.89 13.06
CA PHE A 404 -16.07 9.26 13.60
C PHE A 404 -16.07 10.61 14.34
N PHE A 405 -15.17 11.53 13.97
CA PHE A 405 -15.06 12.85 14.61
C PHE A 405 -16.33 13.69 14.50
N ASP A 406 -16.98 13.64 13.34
CA ASP A 406 -18.13 14.45 12.96
C ASP A 406 -19.48 13.73 13.18
N TYR A 407 -19.46 12.53 13.77
CA TYR A 407 -20.67 11.76 14.02
C TYR A 407 -21.49 12.35 15.17
N THR A 408 -22.80 12.43 14.96
CA THR A 408 -23.78 12.62 16.04
C THR A 408 -24.01 11.31 16.79
N SER A 409 -24.57 11.39 18.00
CA SER A 409 -24.91 10.19 18.79
C SER A 409 -25.88 9.26 18.04
N GLU A 410 -26.81 9.82 17.25
CA GLU A 410 -27.73 9.03 16.42
C GLU A 410 -27.03 8.33 15.26
N GLN A 411 -26.12 9.02 14.55
CA GLN A 411 -25.30 8.41 13.50
C GLN A 411 -24.39 7.30 14.06
N ALA A 412 -23.80 7.52 15.24
CA ALA A 412 -23.01 6.51 15.92
C ALA A 412 -23.83 5.26 16.29
N LYS A 413 -25.05 5.45 16.80
CA LYS A 413 -25.99 4.36 17.08
C LYS A 413 -26.30 3.55 15.83
N ASN A 414 -26.64 4.22 14.73
CA ASN A 414 -26.98 3.56 13.46
C ASN A 414 -25.78 2.78 12.91
N GLU A 415 -24.57 3.33 13.01
CA GLU A 415 -23.36 2.64 12.58
C GLU A 415 -23.03 1.42 13.45
N ILE A 416 -23.20 1.51 14.78
CA ILE A 416 -23.06 0.37 15.69
C ILE A 416 -24.05 -0.74 15.33
N VAL A 417 -25.34 -0.41 15.16
CA VAL A 417 -26.40 -1.37 14.77
C VAL A 417 -26.00 -2.08 13.48
N LYS A 418 -25.64 -1.31 12.45
CA LYS A 418 -25.23 -1.83 11.15
C LYS A 418 -24.04 -2.78 11.25
N ILE A 419 -22.99 -2.39 11.97
CA ILE A 419 -21.79 -3.24 12.12
C ILE A 419 -22.11 -4.52 12.92
N VAL A 420 -22.91 -4.42 13.98
CA VAL A 420 -23.36 -5.59 14.77
C VAL A 420 -24.13 -6.58 13.90
N VAL A 421 -25.07 -6.10 13.08
CA VAL A 421 -25.82 -6.94 12.14
C VAL A 421 -24.89 -7.65 11.16
N LEU A 422 -23.91 -6.94 10.60
CA LEU A 422 -22.92 -7.53 9.68
C LEU A 422 -22.09 -8.63 10.36
N LEU A 423 -21.59 -8.37 11.58
CA LEU A 423 -20.80 -9.36 12.33
C LEU A 423 -21.63 -10.61 12.67
N LYS A 424 -22.90 -10.45 13.07
CA LYS A 424 -23.83 -11.56 13.29
C LYS A 424 -24.08 -12.38 12.03
N LYS A 425 -24.35 -11.72 10.90
CA LYS A 425 -24.54 -12.40 9.61
C LYS A 425 -23.31 -13.23 9.23
N THR A 426 -22.11 -12.67 9.39
CA THR A 426 -20.86 -13.41 9.13
C THR A 426 -20.74 -14.64 10.03
N TYR A 427 -21.02 -14.49 11.32
CA TYR A 427 -20.98 -15.61 12.28
C TYR A 427 -21.98 -16.71 11.90
N LEU A 428 -23.25 -16.36 11.67
CA LEU A 428 -24.30 -17.32 11.30
C LEU A 428 -23.99 -18.06 10.00
N LEU A 429 -23.48 -17.37 8.97
CA LEU A 429 -23.05 -18.01 7.73
C LEU A 429 -21.90 -19.00 7.92
N LYS A 430 -21.06 -18.79 8.94
CA LYS A 430 -19.99 -19.72 9.30
C LYS A 430 -20.54 -20.93 10.03
N GLN A 431 -21.48 -20.72 10.96
CA GLN A 431 -22.16 -21.80 11.67
C GLN A 431 -23.01 -22.67 10.74
N LEU A 432 -23.79 -22.06 9.84
CA LEU A 432 -24.59 -22.77 8.84
C LEU A 432 -23.73 -23.69 7.98
N ARG A 433 -22.60 -23.19 7.45
CA ARG A 433 -21.65 -24.00 6.68
C ARG A 433 -21.07 -25.16 7.48
N GLU A 434 -20.80 -24.94 8.76
CA GLU A 434 -20.28 -26.00 9.63
C GLU A 434 -21.34 -27.05 9.94
N VAL A 435 -22.59 -26.65 10.19
CA VAL A 435 -23.72 -27.55 10.40
C VAL A 435 -24.03 -28.34 9.12
N GLU A 436 -24.03 -27.71 7.94
CA GLU A 436 -24.15 -28.40 6.63
C GLU A 436 -23.07 -29.47 6.45
N ARG A 437 -21.83 -29.13 6.80
CA ARG A 437 -20.69 -30.06 6.74
C ARG A 437 -20.91 -31.24 7.68
N LEU A 438 -21.41 -31.01 8.89
CA LEU A 438 -21.71 -32.05 9.89
C LEU A 438 -22.89 -32.93 9.47
N ILE A 439 -23.93 -32.36 8.84
CA ILE A 439 -25.05 -33.10 8.25
C ILE A 439 -24.53 -34.07 7.21
N GLY A 440 -23.78 -33.59 6.21
CA GLY A 440 -23.24 -34.44 5.14
C GLY A 440 -22.23 -35.49 5.61
N GLN A 441 -21.61 -35.31 6.78
CA GLN A 441 -20.79 -36.34 7.44
C GLN A 441 -21.63 -37.38 8.17
N THR A 442 -22.71 -36.96 8.83
CA THR A 442 -23.60 -37.82 9.61
C THR A 442 -24.45 -38.70 8.69
N GLU A 443 -24.90 -38.19 7.53
CA GLU A 443 -25.63 -38.96 6.49
C GLU A 443 -24.84 -40.16 5.94
N LYS A 444 -23.50 -40.09 5.98
CA LYS A 444 -22.62 -41.16 5.50
C LYS A 444 -22.39 -42.27 6.54
N GLN A 445 -22.84 -42.08 7.77
CA GLN A 445 -22.67 -43.04 8.87
C GLN A 445 -24.01 -43.77 9.09
N GLU A 446 -24.01 -45.10 8.97
CA GLU A 446 -25.21 -45.90 9.28
C GLU A 446 -25.59 -45.75 10.77
N ASN A 447 -26.89 -45.63 11.07
CA ASN A 447 -27.49 -45.62 12.42
C ASN A 447 -27.36 -44.35 13.30
N ASN A 448 -27.34 -43.14 12.72
CA ASN A 448 -27.26 -41.87 13.47
C ASN A 448 -28.48 -40.91 13.32
N GLU A 449 -29.70 -41.43 13.16
CA GLU A 449 -30.92 -40.63 12.94
C GLU A 449 -31.18 -39.54 13.99
N ILE A 450 -30.92 -39.82 15.27
CA ILE A 450 -31.13 -38.86 16.36
C ILE A 450 -30.23 -37.63 16.19
N ARG A 451 -28.97 -37.86 15.83
CA ARG A 451 -27.98 -36.79 15.62
C ARG A 451 -28.29 -35.98 14.36
N LEU A 452 -28.74 -36.65 13.30
CA LEU A 452 -29.14 -36.01 12.05
C LEU A 452 -30.34 -35.07 12.27
N ASN A 453 -31.37 -35.52 12.99
CA ASN A 453 -32.54 -34.71 13.31
C ASN A 453 -32.17 -33.46 14.14
N SER A 454 -31.27 -33.62 15.13
CA SER A 454 -30.75 -32.49 15.91
C SER A 454 -30.03 -31.46 15.03
N LEU A 455 -29.17 -31.91 14.11
CA LEU A 455 -28.42 -31.00 13.22
C LEU A 455 -29.34 -30.27 12.21
N LEU A 456 -30.40 -30.94 11.74
CA LEU A 456 -31.40 -30.33 10.86
C LEU A 456 -32.23 -29.26 11.59
N GLU A 457 -32.54 -29.49 12.87
CA GLU A 457 -33.20 -28.51 13.73
C GLU A 457 -32.29 -27.29 13.99
N ASP A 458 -31.02 -27.53 14.32
CA ASP A 458 -30.01 -26.47 14.48
C ASP A 458 -29.84 -25.65 13.19
N PHE A 459 -29.77 -26.31 12.03
CA PHE A 459 -29.67 -25.64 10.74
C PHE A 459 -30.89 -24.75 10.47
N LYS A 460 -32.10 -25.25 10.77
CA LYS A 460 -33.35 -24.50 10.61
C LYS A 460 -33.36 -23.25 11.50
N LEU A 461 -33.02 -23.40 12.78
CA LEU A 461 -32.96 -22.29 13.74
C LEU A 461 -31.97 -21.20 13.29
N LEU A 462 -30.76 -21.59 12.90
CA LEU A 462 -29.74 -20.66 12.38
C LEU A 462 -30.18 -19.98 11.08
N SER A 463 -30.87 -20.71 10.20
CA SER A 463 -31.39 -20.17 8.93
C SER A 463 -32.48 -19.12 9.16
N ASP A 464 -33.38 -19.39 10.11
CA ASP A 464 -34.47 -18.47 10.45
C ASP A 464 -33.93 -17.21 11.15
N GLU A 465 -32.96 -17.34 12.07
CA GLU A 465 -32.26 -16.19 12.66
C GLU A 465 -31.54 -15.33 11.60
N TYR A 466 -30.87 -15.97 10.64
CA TYR A 466 -30.22 -15.26 9.53
C TYR A 466 -31.21 -14.49 8.65
N LYS A 467 -32.41 -15.06 8.40
CA LYS A 467 -33.47 -14.39 7.63
C LYS A 467 -34.03 -13.18 8.36
N GLU A 468 -34.23 -13.26 9.67
CA GLU A 468 -34.69 -12.12 10.47
C GLU A 468 -33.69 -10.95 10.43
N LEU A 469 -32.38 -11.23 10.49
CA LEU A 469 -31.34 -10.20 10.34
C LEU A 469 -31.32 -9.54 8.94
N ASN A 470 -31.85 -10.20 7.90
CA ASN A 470 -31.97 -9.59 6.58
C ASN A 470 -33.14 -8.61 6.46
N LYS A 471 -34.14 -8.71 7.34
CA LYS A 471 -35.26 -7.75 7.39
C LYS A 471 -34.88 -6.44 8.08
N ILE A 472 -33.82 -6.43 8.88
CA ILE A 472 -33.30 -5.25 9.61
C ILE A 472 -32.40 -4.38 8.69
N ASP A 473 -31.92 -4.95 7.58
CA ASP A 473 -31.02 -4.31 6.60
C ASP A 473 -31.79 -3.64 5.43
N GLN A 474 -33.12 -3.77 5.41
CA GLN A 474 -34.07 -3.12 4.47
C GLN A 474 -34.80 -1.99 5.19
#